data_AF-A0A443QQX5-F1
#
_entry.id   AF-A0A443QQX5-F1
#
_cell.length_a   1.000
_cell.length_b   1.000
_cell.length_c   1.000
_cell.angle_alpha   90.00
_cell.angle_beta   90.00
_cell.angle_gamma   90.00
#
_symmetry.space_group_name_H-M   'P 1'
#
loop_
_entity.id
_entity.type
_entity.pdbx_description
1 polymer ?
#
loop_
_entity_poly.entity_id
_entity_poly.type
_entity_poly.pdbx_seq_one_letter_code
_entity_poly.pdbx_strand_id
1 'polypeptide(L)'
;MQNHSNDIALIRIDKPINFAGNESHLKPACLDLNGLEKNLDSKTRCVAAGFGRLERGNGPLPEILQQLDMKPYDHAKCARMHRIFYEWEDSKEAVTDKQFCMVSKHNPRPDFGDSYGGGCPGDSGSPLQCFINNN
;
A
#
# COMPACT_ATOMS: atom_id res chain seq x y z
N MET A 1 -6.82 19.76 -11.38
CA MET A 1 -7.33 18.56 -10.67
C MET A 1 -6.39 17.42 -11.01
N GLN A 2 -5.47 17.11 -10.11
CA GLN A 2 -4.75 15.83 -10.17
C GLN A 2 -5.67 14.81 -9.49
N ASN A 3 -5.81 13.65 -10.12
CA ASN A 3 -6.56 12.53 -9.57
C ASN A 3 -5.68 11.31 -9.81
N HIS A 4 -5.23 10.67 -8.72
CA HIS A 4 -4.34 9.51 -8.73
C HIS A 4 -5.04 8.20 -9.14
N SER A 5 -6.10 8.27 -9.95
CA SER A 5 -6.90 7.13 -10.40
C SER A 5 -6.10 6.12 -11.25
N ASN A 6 -5.04 6.56 -11.92
CA ASN A 6 -4.14 5.69 -12.69
C ASN A 6 -2.68 5.94 -12.28
N ASP A 7 -2.42 6.01 -10.97
CA ASP A 7 -1.06 6.22 -10.46
C ASP A 7 -0.23 4.93 -10.60
N ILE A 8 0.24 4.68 -11.82
CA ILE A 8 1.03 3.52 -12.20
C ILE A 8 2.05 3.90 -13.27
N ALA A 9 3.27 3.38 -13.14
CA ALA A 9 4.34 3.55 -14.11
C ALA A 9 5.12 2.24 -14.30
N LEU A 10 5.78 2.08 -15.45
CA LEU A 10 6.69 0.98 -15.72
C LEU A 10 8.11 1.53 -15.94
N ILE A 11 9.08 0.88 -15.31
CA ILE A 11 10.51 1.19 -15.46
C ILE A 11 11.16 0.02 -16.19
N ARG A 12 11.84 0.34 -17.30
CA ARG A 12 12.68 -0.63 -18.03
C ARG A 12 14.13 -0.43 -17.62
N ILE A 13 14.73 -1.48 -17.08
CA ILE A 13 16.17 -1.54 -16.82
C ILE A 13 16.95 -1.77 -18.12
N ASP A 14 18.18 -1.27 -18.17
CA ASP A 14 19.07 -1.32 -19.34
C ASP A 14 19.57 -2.74 -19.65
N LYS A 15 19.79 -3.54 -18.60
CA LYS A 15 20.28 -4.92 -18.66
C LYS A 15 19.37 -5.87 -17.90
N PRO A 16 19.18 -7.11 -18.37
CA PRO A 16 18.41 -8.11 -17.65
C PRO A 16 19.12 -8.52 -16.34
N ILE A 17 18.33 -8.77 -15.30
CA ILE A 17 18.82 -9.30 -14.01
C ILE A 17 19.06 -10.80 -14.14
N ASN A 18 20.22 -11.30 -13.68
CA ASN A 18 20.51 -12.73 -13.67
C ASN A 18 20.11 -13.37 -12.33
N PHE A 19 18.83 -13.73 -12.21
CA PHE A 19 18.28 -14.38 -11.02
C PHE A 19 18.88 -15.77 -10.69
N ALA A 20 19.68 -16.36 -11.58
CA ALA A 20 20.39 -17.62 -11.35
C ALA A 20 21.87 -17.43 -10.99
N GLY A 21 22.40 -16.21 -11.15
CA GLY A 21 23.80 -15.88 -10.91
C GLY A 21 24.00 -15.02 -9.66
N ASN A 22 24.70 -13.91 -9.83
CA ASN A 22 25.07 -12.99 -8.75
C ASN A 22 23.85 -12.36 -8.06
N GLU A 23 22.73 -12.24 -8.76
CA GLU A 23 21.48 -11.68 -8.25
C GLU A 23 20.48 -12.76 -7.78
N SER A 24 20.97 -13.95 -7.41
CA SER A 24 20.13 -15.07 -6.96
C SER A 24 19.29 -14.80 -5.70
N HIS A 25 19.69 -13.79 -4.91
CA HIS A 25 18.96 -13.29 -3.75
C HIS A 25 17.74 -12.42 -4.12
N LEU A 26 17.63 -11.96 -5.37
CA LEU A 26 16.46 -11.21 -5.85
C LEU A 26 15.38 -12.16 -6.35
N LYS A 27 14.12 -11.82 -6.11
CA LYS A 27 12.95 -12.52 -6.64
C LYS A 27 11.89 -11.50 -7.08
N PRO A 28 11.31 -11.63 -8.28
CA PRO A 28 10.17 -10.81 -8.67
C PRO A 28 8.93 -11.18 -7.84
N ALA A 29 8.07 -10.20 -7.60
CA ALA A 29 6.73 -10.47 -7.08
C ALA A 29 5.81 -10.97 -8.20
N CYS A 30 4.81 -11.77 -7.85
CA CYS A 30 3.74 -12.14 -8.78
C CYS A 30 2.83 -10.93 -9.02
N LEU A 31 2.41 -10.72 -10.28
CA LEU A 31 1.38 -9.77 -10.63
C LEU A 31 0.03 -10.49 -10.66
N ASP A 32 -0.97 -9.96 -9.97
CA ASP A 32 -2.34 -10.44 -10.08
C ASP A 32 -3.03 -9.81 -11.30
N LEU A 33 -3.52 -10.67 -12.20
CA LEU A 33 -4.24 -10.28 -13.40
C LEU A 33 -5.73 -10.63 -13.34
N ASN A 34 -6.17 -11.29 -12.27
CA ASN A 34 -7.50 -11.88 -12.16
C ASN A 34 -8.45 -11.09 -11.24
N GLY A 35 -8.00 -9.97 -10.68
CA GLY A 35 -8.82 -9.15 -9.80
C GLY A 35 -9.03 -9.77 -8.42
N LEU A 36 -8.03 -10.48 -7.89
CA LEU A 36 -8.09 -11.17 -6.61
C LEU A 36 -8.13 -10.20 -5.42
N GLU A 37 -7.92 -8.89 -5.63
CA GLU A 37 -8.17 -7.87 -4.61
C GLU A 37 -9.59 -7.97 -4.04
N LYS A 38 -10.55 -8.43 -4.85
CA LYS A 38 -11.96 -8.63 -4.46
C LYS A 38 -12.15 -9.79 -3.49
N ASN A 39 -11.18 -10.71 -3.43
CA ASN A 39 -11.21 -11.89 -2.57
C ASN A 39 -10.38 -11.70 -1.29
N LEU A 40 -9.72 -10.53 -1.13
CA LEU A 40 -8.95 -10.24 0.07
C LEU A 40 -9.91 -10.06 1.25
N ASP A 41 -9.58 -10.71 2.35
CA ASP A 41 -10.30 -10.60 3.61
C ASP A 41 -9.34 -10.29 4.78
N SER A 42 -9.88 -10.22 5.99
CA SER A 42 -9.09 -9.97 7.20
C SER A 42 -8.15 -11.11 7.59
N LYS A 43 -8.32 -12.30 6.99
CA LYS A 43 -7.48 -13.48 7.21
C LYS A 43 -6.32 -13.52 6.22
N THR A 44 -6.51 -12.93 5.04
CA THR A 44 -5.48 -12.80 4.01
C THR A 44 -4.32 -12.00 4.56
N ARG A 45 -3.11 -12.55 4.47
CA ARG A 45 -1.91 -11.86 4.95
C ARG A 45 -1.47 -10.88 3.86
N CYS A 46 -1.63 -9.59 4.12
CA CYS A 46 -1.06 -8.53 3.29
C CYS A 46 -0.02 -7.75 4.08
N VAL A 47 1.05 -7.32 3.43
CA VAL A 47 2.19 -6.65 4.04
C VAL A 47 2.55 -5.42 3.22
N ALA A 48 2.68 -4.28 3.89
CA ALA A 48 3.39 -3.11 3.37
C ALA A 48 4.80 -3.10 3.99
N ALA A 49 5.82 -2.82 3.19
CA ALA A 49 7.20 -2.78 3.65
C ALA A 49 7.96 -1.60 3.05
N GLY A 50 8.89 -1.02 3.81
CA GLY A 50 9.62 0.16 3.38
C GLY A 50 10.63 0.71 4.39
N PHE A 51 11.35 1.74 3.96
CA PHE A 51 12.26 2.58 4.75
C PHE A 51 11.68 3.99 4.97
N GLY A 52 10.38 4.16 4.81
CA GLY A 52 9.68 5.42 5.06
C GLY A 52 9.77 5.86 6.51
N ARG A 53 9.41 7.11 6.76
CA ARG A 53 9.50 7.70 8.09
C ARG A 53 8.69 6.89 9.11
N LEU A 54 9.25 6.66 10.29
CA LEU A 54 8.55 5.94 11.36
C LEU A 54 7.37 6.73 11.95
N GLU A 55 7.34 8.05 11.73
CA GLU A 55 6.34 8.96 12.25
C GLU A 55 6.00 10.05 11.21
N ARG A 56 4.87 10.75 11.43
CA ARG A 56 4.48 11.89 10.57
C ARG A 56 5.49 13.05 10.70
N GLY A 57 5.56 13.90 9.67
CA GLY A 57 6.42 15.08 9.66
C GLY A 57 7.90 14.73 9.48
N ASN A 58 8.75 15.21 10.39
CA ASN A 58 10.21 15.02 10.33
C ASN A 58 10.71 13.82 11.15
N GLY A 59 9.88 12.80 11.34
CA GLY A 59 10.27 11.55 12.00
C GLY A 59 11.47 10.86 11.33
N PRO A 60 12.22 10.02 12.07
CA PRO A 60 13.44 9.41 11.56
C PRO A 60 13.16 8.41 10.42
N LEU A 61 14.14 8.24 9.54
CA LEU A 61 14.17 7.15 8.57
C LEU A 61 14.85 5.94 9.21
N PRO A 62 14.27 4.74 9.14
CA PRO A 62 14.89 3.53 9.67
C PRO A 62 16.07 3.08 8.82
N GLU A 63 17.09 2.50 9.46
CA GLU A 63 18.22 1.86 8.77
C GLU A 63 17.91 0.43 8.32
N ILE A 64 16.90 -0.19 8.93
CA ILE A 64 16.44 -1.55 8.65
C ILE A 64 15.04 -1.53 8.04
N LEU A 65 14.79 -2.43 7.09
CA LEU A 65 13.50 -2.52 6.40
C LEU A 65 12.38 -2.77 7.42
N GLN A 66 11.36 -1.91 7.39
CA GLN A 66 10.18 -2.06 8.22
C GLN A 66 9.08 -2.80 7.46
N GLN A 67 8.18 -3.43 8.21
CA GLN A 67 7.00 -4.07 7.67
C GLN A 67 5.79 -3.83 8.56
N LEU A 68 4.61 -3.80 7.95
CA LEU A 68 3.33 -3.68 8.64
C LEU A 68 2.33 -4.66 8.04
N ASP A 69 1.71 -5.47 8.89
CA ASP A 69 0.59 -6.33 8.48
C ASP A 69 -0.66 -5.46 8.23
N MET A 70 -1.24 -5.65 7.06
CA MET A 70 -2.37 -4.88 6.55
C MET A 70 -3.60 -5.79 6.37
N LYS A 71 -4.78 -5.19 6.46
CA LYS A 71 -6.06 -5.82 6.12
C LYS A 71 -6.92 -4.90 5.24
N PRO A 72 -7.81 -5.46 4.41
CA PRO A 72 -8.78 -4.67 3.64
C PRO A 72 -9.66 -3.82 4.54
N TYR A 73 -9.98 -2.63 4.05
CA TYR A 73 -10.93 -1.71 4.65
C TYR A 73 -12.01 -1.34 3.64
N ASP A 74 -13.24 -1.17 4.13
CA ASP A 74 -14.40 -0.92 3.29
C ASP A 74 -14.20 0.34 2.44
N HIS A 75 -14.37 0.18 1.12
CA HIS A 75 -14.11 1.23 0.14
C HIS A 75 -15.00 2.44 0.35
N ALA A 76 -16.30 2.24 0.57
CA ALA A 76 -17.25 3.33 0.76
C ALA A 76 -16.98 4.12 2.05
N LYS A 77 -16.61 3.43 3.14
CA LYS A 77 -16.15 4.08 4.36
C LYS A 77 -14.87 4.86 4.13
N CYS A 78 -13.89 4.27 3.45
CA CYS A 78 -12.63 4.94 3.11
C CYS A 78 -12.86 6.21 2.30
N ALA A 79 -13.63 6.13 1.22
CA ALA A 79 -13.96 7.26 0.36
C ALA A 79 -14.67 8.39 1.14
N ARG A 80 -15.60 8.03 2.04
CA ARG A 80 -16.26 8.99 2.93
C ARG A 80 -15.27 9.66 3.88
N MET A 81 -14.42 8.89 4.54
CA MET A 81 -13.42 9.43 5.48
C MET A 81 -12.42 10.33 4.77
N HIS A 82 -11.89 9.91 3.62
CA HIS A 82 -10.99 10.70 2.79
C HIS A 82 -11.63 12.05 2.42
N ARG A 83 -12.87 12.02 1.92
CA ARG A 83 -13.61 13.25 1.59
C ARG A 83 -13.75 14.19 2.80
N ILE A 84 -14.00 13.66 4.00
CA ILE A 84 -14.13 14.49 5.21
C ILE A 84 -12.77 15.07 5.61
N PHE A 85 -11.70 14.26 5.63
CA PHE A 85 -10.36 14.72 6.04
C PHE A 85 -9.77 15.76 5.08
N TYR A 86 -10.06 15.62 3.79
CA TYR A 86 -9.53 16.48 2.73
C TYR A 86 -10.57 17.46 2.18
N GLU A 87 -11.69 17.69 2.89
CA GLU A 87 -12.76 18.61 2.46
C GLU A 87 -12.25 20.04 2.20
N TRP A 88 -11.20 20.43 2.93
CA TRP A 88 -10.59 21.75 2.88
C TRP A 88 -9.47 21.88 1.84
N GLU A 89 -9.08 20.78 1.17
CA GLU A 89 -8.05 20.81 0.15
C GLU A 89 -8.61 21.17 -1.24
N ASP A 90 -7.91 22.07 -1.93
CA ASP A 90 -8.23 22.47 -3.30
C ASP A 90 -8.12 21.31 -4.32
N SER A 91 -7.37 20.27 -3.99
CA SER A 91 -7.14 19.08 -4.82
C SER A 91 -8.46 18.37 -5.17
N LYS A 92 -9.44 18.41 -4.25
CA LYS A 92 -10.71 17.67 -4.31
C LYS A 92 -10.53 16.20 -4.66
N GLU A 93 -9.42 15.61 -4.21
CA GLU A 93 -9.10 14.22 -4.49
C GLU A 93 -10.15 13.29 -3.89
N ALA A 94 -10.59 12.34 -4.71
CA ALA A 94 -11.59 11.36 -4.35
C ALA A 94 -11.02 9.95 -4.57
N VAL A 95 -11.33 9.06 -3.64
CA VAL A 95 -11.04 7.63 -3.79
C VAL A 95 -11.87 7.08 -4.95
N THR A 96 -11.20 6.53 -5.97
CA THR A 96 -11.84 6.00 -7.18
C THR A 96 -12.04 4.48 -7.11
N ASP A 97 -12.75 3.91 -8.09
CA ASP A 97 -12.96 2.47 -8.25
C ASP A 97 -11.66 1.69 -8.59
N LYS A 98 -10.63 2.39 -9.06
CA LYS A 98 -9.28 1.85 -9.33
C LYS A 98 -8.38 1.78 -8.10
N GLN A 99 -8.90 2.15 -6.94
CA GLN A 99 -8.17 2.16 -5.68
C GLN A 99 -8.94 1.31 -4.66
N PHE A 100 -8.21 0.67 -3.76
CA PHE A 100 -8.76 0.01 -2.59
C PHE A 100 -8.01 0.46 -1.35
N CYS A 101 -8.65 0.34 -0.19
CA CYS A 101 -8.10 0.84 1.06
C CYS A 101 -7.67 -0.29 1.97
N MET A 102 -6.53 -0.10 2.61
CA MET A 102 -5.97 -1.03 3.57
C MET A 102 -5.67 -0.27 4.86
N VAL A 103 -5.82 -0.95 5.98
CA VAL A 103 -5.46 -0.42 7.30
C VAL A 103 -4.59 -1.42 8.03
N SER A 104 -3.87 -0.96 9.06
CA SER A 104 -3.15 -1.86 9.96
C SER A 104 -4.07 -2.97 10.45
N LYS A 105 -3.60 -4.22 10.33
CA LYS A 105 -4.33 -5.41 10.78
C LYS A 105 -4.67 -5.31 12.26
N HIS A 106 -3.77 -4.70 13.03
CA HIS A 106 -3.88 -4.48 14.47
C HIS A 106 -4.80 -3.33 14.88
N ASN A 107 -5.34 -2.55 13.92
CA ASN A 107 -6.30 -1.49 14.24
C ASN A 107 -7.67 -2.09 14.65
N PRO A 108 -8.10 -1.94 15.93
CA PRO A 108 -9.41 -2.40 16.38
C PRO A 108 -10.53 -1.39 16.10
N ARG A 109 -10.19 -0.14 15.75
CA ARG A 109 -11.12 0.98 15.60
C ARG A 109 -10.76 1.86 14.39
N PRO A 110 -10.73 1.31 13.16
CA PRO A 110 -10.30 2.05 11.96
C PRO A 110 -11.21 3.24 11.63
N ASP A 111 -12.43 3.27 12.16
CA ASP A 111 -13.41 4.35 11.95
C ASP A 111 -13.17 5.58 12.87
N PHE A 112 -12.31 5.48 13.89
CA PHE A 112 -12.19 6.48 14.97
C PHE A 112 -10.88 7.30 14.96
N GLY A 113 -10.14 7.29 13.85
CA GLY A 113 -8.96 8.15 13.65
C GLY A 113 -7.69 7.71 14.40
N ASP A 114 -7.78 6.72 15.28
CA ASP A 114 -6.62 6.11 15.93
C ASP A 114 -5.77 5.35 14.90
N SER A 115 -4.51 5.75 14.78
CA SER A 115 -3.53 5.09 13.92
C SER A 115 -2.83 3.96 14.67
N TYR A 116 -2.83 2.76 14.07
CA TYR A 116 -2.11 1.58 14.57
C TYR A 116 -0.97 1.20 13.60
N GLY A 117 -0.38 2.22 12.99
CA GLY A 117 0.55 2.09 11.87
C GLY A 117 -0.15 2.26 10.52
N GLY A 118 0.59 2.73 9.54
CA GLY A 118 0.16 2.91 8.16
C GLY A 118 1.33 3.28 7.26
N GLY A 119 1.05 3.58 5.99
CA GLY A 119 2.05 4.13 5.09
C GLY A 119 2.48 5.52 5.54
N CYS A 120 3.79 5.75 5.61
CA CYS A 120 4.39 7.05 5.89
C CYS A 120 5.24 7.51 4.69
N PRO A 121 5.49 8.82 4.53
CA PRO A 121 6.31 9.33 3.44
C PRO A 121 7.72 8.73 3.43
N GLY A 122 8.25 8.47 2.23
CA GLY A 122 9.63 8.03 2.02
C GLY A 122 9.78 7.00 0.90
N ASP A 123 8.76 6.16 0.68
CA ASP A 123 8.79 5.09 -0.32
C ASP A 123 7.54 5.10 -1.22
N SER A 124 7.14 6.26 -1.74
CA SER A 124 6.02 6.33 -2.68
C SER A 124 6.26 5.44 -3.90
N GLY A 125 5.29 4.57 -4.21
CA GLY A 125 5.42 3.53 -5.24
C GLY A 125 5.89 2.16 -4.73
N SER A 126 6.15 2.01 -3.43
CA SER A 126 6.44 0.70 -2.81
C SER A 126 5.26 -0.28 -2.93
N PRO A 127 5.54 -1.60 -2.99
CA PRO A 127 4.50 -2.59 -3.18
C PRO A 127 3.71 -2.87 -1.88
N LEU A 128 2.40 -3.03 -2.03
CA LEU A 128 1.58 -3.81 -1.10
C LEU A 128 1.53 -5.26 -1.60
N GLN A 129 1.95 -6.21 -0.77
CA GLN A 129 2.05 -7.62 -1.16
C GLN A 129 1.07 -8.47 -0.35
N CYS A 130 0.31 -9.33 -1.00
CA CYS A 130 -0.61 -10.25 -0.33
C CYS A 130 -0.24 -11.70 -0.63
N PHE A 131 -0.31 -12.55 0.40
CA PHE A 131 -0.15 -13.99 0.26
C PHE A 131 -1.47 -14.59 -0.19
N ILE A 132 -1.54 -14.90 -1.48
CA ILE A 132 -2.70 -15.54 -2.08
C ILE A 132 -2.40 -17.04 -2.15
N ASN A 133 -3.08 -17.81 -1.29
CA ASN A 133 -3.06 -19.26 -1.38
C ASN A 133 -3.96 -19.68 -2.55
N ASN A 134 -3.37 -19.93 -3.71
CA ASN A 134 -4.03 -20.65 -4.78
C ASN A 134 -4.08 -22.12 -4.36
N ASN A 135 -5.23 -22.57 -3.84
CA ASN A 135 -5.56 -24.00 -3.90
C ASN A 135 -5.80 -24.38 -5.35
#